data_AF-A0A1E3KY00-F1
#
_entry.id   AF-A0A1E3KY00-F1
#
_cell.length_a   1.000
_cell.length_b   1.000
_cell.length_c   1.000
_cell.angle_alpha   90.00
_cell.angle_beta   90.00
_cell.angle_gamma   90.00
#
_symmetry.space_group_name_H-M   'P 1'
#
loop_
_entity.id
_entity.type
_entity.pdbx_description
1 polymer ?
#
loop_
_entity_poly.entity_id
_entity_poly.type
_entity_poly.pdbx_seq_one_letter_code
_entity_poly.pdbx_strand_id
1 'polypeptide(L)' 'MHTWMRDNYKIIPIEHHHGLYKFEVVQNNEVIAVISPATLIQQKQVITALDEGEDIHGWDDCTGNTIYVY' A
#
# COMPACT_ATOMS: atom_id res chain seq x y z
N MET A 1 -0.53 -13.34 -0.68
CA MET A 1 -0.94 -11.92 -0.71
C MET A 1 -2.42 -11.84 -0.98
N HIS A 2 -3.09 -10.86 -0.39
CA HIS A 2 -4.52 -10.59 -0.58
C HIS A 2 -4.74 -9.08 -0.76
N THR A 3 -5.92 -8.70 -1.21
CA THR A 3 -6.36 -7.30 -1.21
C THR A 3 -6.76 -6.92 0.22
N TRP A 4 -6.37 -5.73 0.68
CA TRP A 4 -6.85 -5.18 1.94
C TRP A 4 -8.01 -4.24 1.64
N MET A 5 -9.17 -4.52 2.24
CA MET A 5 -10.36 -3.69 2.11
C MET A 5 -10.45 -2.77 3.33
N ARG A 6 -10.75 -1.50 3.09
CA ARG A 6 -11.08 -0.49 4.10
C ARG A 6 -12.43 0.12 3.73
N ASP A 7 -12.99 0.96 4.60
CA ASP A 7 -14.34 1.49 4.43
C ASP A 7 -14.51 2.35 3.16
N ASN A 8 -13.48 3.11 2.79
CA ASN A 8 -13.48 4.10 1.69
C ASN A 8 -12.40 3.89 0.62
N TYR A 9 -11.53 2.89 0.77
CA TYR A 9 -10.52 2.53 -0.23
C TYR A 9 -10.11 1.05 -0.10
N LYS A 10 -9.35 0.55 -1.07
CA LYS A 10 -8.74 -0.78 -1.04
C LYS A 10 -7.28 -0.71 -1.45
N ILE A 11 -6.48 -1.62 -0.92
CA ILE A 11 -5.06 -1.76 -1.26
C ILE A 11 -4.87 -3.06 -2.04
N ILE A 12 -4.37 -2.96 -3.27
CA ILE A 12 -4.16 -4.09 -4.18
C ILE A 12 -2.65 -4.32 -4.36
N PRO A 13 -2.12 -5.49 -3.98
CA PRO A 13 -0.74 -5.84 -4.28
C PRO A 13 -0.56 -6.17 -5.77
N ILE A 14 0.42 -5.54 -6.41
CA ILE A 14 0.83 -5.79 -7.79
C ILE A 14 2.29 -6.20 -7.82
N GLU A 15 2.56 -7.34 -8.46
CA GLU A 15 3.93 -7.84 -8.61
C GLU A 15 4.77 -6.84 -9.41
N HIS A 16 5.99 -6.59 -8.93
CA HIS A 16 6.92 -5.67 -9.58
C HIS A 16 8.17 -6.43 -10.06
N HIS A 17 9.21 -6.56 -9.22
CA HIS A 17 10.48 -7.19 -9.61
C HIS A 17 11.13 -7.90 -8.42
N HIS A 18 11.80 -9.04 -8.68
CA HIS A 18 12.59 -9.77 -7.67
C HIS A 18 11.80 -10.13 -6.39
N GLY A 19 10.51 -10.45 -6.52
CA GLY A 19 9.64 -10.76 -5.39
C GLY A 19 9.15 -9.53 -4.61
N LEU A 20 9.49 -8.31 -5.08
CA LEU A 20 8.90 -7.08 -4.61
C LEU A 20 7.55 -6.84 -5.28
N TYR A 21 6.64 -6.27 -4.50
CA TYR A 21 5.32 -5.84 -4.89
C TYR A 21 5.18 -4.36 -4.61
N LYS A 22 4.42 -3.70 -5.48
CA LYS A 22 3.84 -2.39 -5.22
C LYS A 22 2.43 -2.59 -4.68
N PHE A 23 1.93 -1.59 -3.96
CA PHE A 23 0.58 -1.63 -3.40
C PHE A 23 -0.20 -0.43 -3.91
N GLU A 24 -1.12 -0.68 -4.84
CA GLU A 24 -2.00 0.36 -5.37
C GLU A 24 -3.09 0.66 -4.35
N VAL A 25 -3.22 1.93 -4.00
CA VAL A 25 -4.29 2.46 -3.17
C VAL A 25 -5.39 2.93 -4.11
N VAL A 26 -6.52 2.22 -4.09
CA VAL A 26 -7.66 2.48 -4.97
C VAL A 26 -8.82 3.04 -4.17
N GLN A 27 -9.25 4.25 -4.52
CA GLN A 27 -10.40 4.94 -3.95
C GLN A 27 -11.30 5.41 -5.08
N ASN A 28 -12.62 5.24 -4.95
CA ASN A 28 -13.59 5.60 -6.01
C ASN A 28 -13.24 5.05 -7.40
N ASN A 29 -12.71 3.82 -7.45
CA ASN A 29 -12.24 3.14 -8.66
C ASN A 29 -11.01 3.80 -9.35
N GLU A 30 -10.33 4.73 -8.70
CA GLU A 30 -9.12 5.38 -9.19
C GLU A 30 -7.91 5.04 -8.30
N VAL A 31 -6.74 4.86 -8.90
CA VAL A 31 -5.48 4.71 -8.16
C VAL A 31 -5.04 6.09 -7.70
N ILE A 32 -5.07 6.34 -6.39
CA ILE A 32 -4.73 7.65 -5.81
C ILE A 32 -3.28 7.70 -5.30
N ALA A 33 -2.70 6.55 -4.97
CA ALA A 33 -1.33 6.42 -4.48
C ALA A 33 -0.78 5.01 -4.76
N VAL A 34 0.54 4.87 -4.75
CA VAL A 34 1.22 3.58 -4.91
C VAL A 34 2.33 3.47 -3.87
N ILE A 35 2.16 2.60 -2.88
CA ILE A 35 3.23 2.29 -1.93
C ILE A 35 4.24 1.41 -2.67
N SER A 36 5.48 1.85 -2.77
CA SER A 36 6.54 1.19 -3.54
C SER A 36 7.78 0.90 -2.69
N PRO A 37 7.75 -0.16 -1.85
CA PRO A 37 8.91 -0.55 -1.05
C PRO A 37 10.13 -0.83 -1.91
N ALA A 38 11.30 -0.33 -1.50
CA ALA A 38 12.57 -0.57 -2.17
C ALA A 38 13.23 -1.90 -1.77
N THR A 39 12.80 -2.51 -0.66
CA THR A 39 13.39 -3.74 -0.10
C THR A 39 12.33 -4.71 0.40
N LEU A 40 12.68 -6.00 0.49
CA LEU A 40 11.80 -7.04 1.05
C LEU A 40 11.47 -6.78 2.54
N ILE A 41 12.37 -6.08 3.26
CA ILE A 41 12.14 -5.70 4.66
C ILE A 41 11.05 -4.64 4.75
N GLN A 42 11.13 -3.57 3.93
CA GLN A 42 10.09 -2.55 3.87
C GLN A 42 8.75 -3.13 3.43
N GLN A 43 8.75 -4.00 2.41
CA GLN A 43 7.54 -4.70 1.98
C GLN A 43 6.92 -5.49 3.13
N LYS A 44 7.72 -6.21 3.91
CA LYS A 44 7.23 -6.97 5.06
C LYS A 44 6.60 -6.05 6.11
N GLN A 45 7.20 -4.89 6.38
CA GLN A 45 6.64 -3.90 7.31
C GLN A 45 5.28 -3.37 6.83
N VAL A 46 5.17 -3.01 5.54
CA VAL A 46 3.90 -2.58 4.93
C VAL A 46 2.84 -3.66 5.07
N ILE A 47 3.16 -4.91 4.70
CA ILE A 47 2.22 -6.03 4.80
C ILE A 47 1.77 -6.25 6.25
N THR A 48 2.70 -6.26 7.21
CA THR A 48 2.36 -6.47 8.62
C THR A 48 1.43 -5.37 9.15
N ALA A 49 1.71 -4.11 8.87
CA ALA A 49 0.84 -3.00 9.30
C ALA A 49 -0.54 -3.07 8.63
N LEU A 50 -0.61 -3.43 7.35
CA LEU A 50 -1.89 -3.61 6.65
C LEU A 50 -2.69 -4.81 7.20
N ASP A 51 -2.02 -5.90 7.56
CA ASP A 51 -2.62 -7.10 8.17
C ASP A 51 -3.13 -6.83 9.59
N GLU A 52 -2.45 -5.96 10.34
CA GLU A 52 -2.87 -5.48 11.66
C GLU A 52 -4.05 -4.50 11.60
N GLY A 53 -4.45 -4.10 10.38
CA GLY A 53 -5.61 -3.24 10.16
C GLY A 53 -5.28 -1.74 10.24
N GLU A 54 -4.00 -1.36 10.19
CA GLU A 54 -3.63 0.05 10.18
C GLU A 54 -4.22 0.80 8.97
N ASP A 55 -4.49 2.08 9.20
CA ASP A 55 -4.89 3.04 8.17
C ASP A 55 -3.65 3.70 7.58
N ILE A 56 -3.63 3.85 6.25
CA ILE A 56 -2.49 4.39 5.53
C ILE A 56 -2.53 5.91 5.38
N HIS A 57 -3.60 6.57 5.87
CA HIS A 57 -3.68 8.03 5.85
C HIS A 57 -2.48 8.62 6.60
N GLY A 58 -1.67 9.43 5.91
CA GLY A 58 -0.47 10.04 6.45
C GLY A 58 0.81 9.20 6.34
N TRP A 59 0.75 7.99 5.77
CA TRP A 59 1.95 7.17 5.53
C TRP A 59 2.83 7.75 4.41
N ASP A 60 4.12 7.42 4.45
CA ASP A 60 5.03 7.57 3.32
C ASP A 60 4.79 6.43 2.32
N ASP A 61 4.66 6.75 1.04
CA ASP A 61 4.50 5.78 -0.06
C ASP A 61 5.78 4.98 -0.38
N CYS A 62 6.77 5.03 0.51
CA CYS A 62 8.14 4.52 0.35
C CYS A 62 8.95 5.21 -0.76
N THR A 63 8.46 6.34 -1.28
CA THR A 63 9.17 7.18 -2.25
C THR A 63 9.28 8.65 -1.81
N GLY A 64 8.83 8.97 -0.60
CA GLY A 64 8.90 10.31 -0.03
C GLY A 64 7.62 11.14 -0.16
N ASN A 65 6.51 10.56 -0.63
CA ASN A 65 5.22 11.25 -0.68
C ASN A 65 4.29 10.76 0.43
N THR A 66 3.49 11.67 0.98
CA THR A 66 2.46 11.35 1.97
C THR A 66 1.17 10.93 1.29
N ILE A 67 0.56 9.83 1.76
CA ILE A 67 -0.70 9.30 1.24
C ILE A 67 -1.87 9.98 1.96
N TYR A 68 -2.86 10.43 1.19
CA TYR A 68 -4.11 10.97 1.72
C TYR A 68 -5.29 10.20 1.14
N VAL A 69 -6.07 9.56 2.03
CA VAL A 69 -7.34 8.89 1.74
C VAL A 69 -8.47 9.67 2.43
N TYR A 70 -9.62 9.82 1.77
CA TYR A 70 -10.75 10.66 2.23
C TYR A 70 -12.08 9.91 2.36
#